data_AF-A0A915V078-F1
#
_entry.id   AF-A0A915V078-F1
#
_cell.length_a   1.000
_cell.length_b   1.000
_cell.length_c   1.000
_cell.angle_alpha   90.00
_cell.angle_beta   90.00
_cell.angle_gamma   90.00
#
_symmetry.space_group_name_H-M   'P 1'
#
loop_
_entity.id
_entity.type
_entity.pdbx_description
1 polymer ?
#
loop_
_entity_poly.entity_id
_entity_poly.type
_entity_poly.pdbx_seq_one_letter_code
_entity_poly.pdbx_strand_id
1 'polypeptide(L)'
;MRQFWLAKKDKKQISLRPLPRPGGIDFEIVAQGKDVPPGRYAAWPPGFDPERGTVRGAVVTCPACGATIDARTTRRLFQQGQAGQRLVAVVCHPHPAPAAFGGTPSPLPPSGRGEGARGRGEGKTYRLPTPADLQAFRAAQAALAAKTERLRAEWGLEPVPDENISSQHPSPNARGLSAVTRYGLNTWSDLFNPRQALALITFADAVRRAHAEMRAHGYPEEFAKAVTAYLALVHWSQVNGLADLSN
;
A
#
# COMPACT_ATOMS: atom_id res chain seq x y z
N MET A 1 -14.45 -2.74 4.47
CA MET A 1 -14.10 -1.64 3.53
C MET A 1 -15.05 -0.48 3.76
N ARG A 2 -14.57 0.78 3.75
CA ARG A 2 -15.44 1.96 3.94
C ARG A 2 -16.16 2.40 2.66
N GLN A 3 -15.53 2.15 1.51
CA GLN A 3 -16.05 2.41 0.17
C GLN A 3 -15.46 1.38 -0.79
N PHE A 4 -15.98 1.36 -2.01
CA PHE A 4 -15.60 0.46 -3.10
C PHE A 4 -14.97 1.18 -4.30
N TRP A 5 -14.71 2.49 -4.21
CA TRP A 5 -14.05 3.24 -5.26
C TRP A 5 -12.60 2.77 -5.46
N LEU A 6 -12.21 2.51 -6.72
CA LEU A 6 -10.81 2.33 -7.15
C LEU A 6 -10.29 3.60 -7.86
N ALA A 7 -11.18 4.28 -8.59
CA ALA A 7 -10.95 5.60 -9.16
C ALA A 7 -12.28 6.37 -9.22
N LYS A 8 -12.30 7.59 -8.67
CA LYS A 8 -13.45 8.50 -8.73
C LYS A 8 -13.04 9.80 -9.42
N LYS A 9 -13.19 9.86 -10.75
CA LYS A 9 -12.98 11.07 -11.56
C LYS A 9 -14.18 11.28 -12.48
N ASP A 10 -14.46 12.53 -12.84
CA ASP A 10 -15.64 12.92 -13.63
C ASP A 10 -15.81 12.10 -14.92
N LYS A 11 -14.71 11.80 -15.60
CA LYS A 11 -14.71 11.09 -16.89
C LYS A 11 -14.26 9.63 -16.79
N LYS A 12 -13.82 9.18 -15.60
CA LYS A 12 -13.26 7.85 -15.35
C LYS A 12 -13.63 7.41 -13.94
N GLN A 13 -14.69 6.62 -13.85
CA GLN A 13 -15.16 6.03 -12.61
C GLN A 13 -14.94 4.51 -12.67
N ILE A 14 -14.20 3.97 -11.70
CA ILE A 14 -13.88 2.54 -11.60
C ILE A 14 -14.11 2.11 -10.15
N SER A 15 -14.83 1.00 -9.95
CA SER A 15 -15.19 0.51 -8.62
C SER A 15 -15.14 -1.02 -8.54
N LEU A 16 -14.91 -1.51 -7.33
CA LEU A 16 -14.93 -2.93 -6.97
C LEU A 16 -16.31 -3.33 -6.47
N ARG A 17 -17.08 -4.10 -7.24
CA ARG A 17 -18.39 -4.59 -6.84
C ARG A 17 -18.26 -5.92 -6.09
N PRO A 18 -18.76 -6.03 -4.84
CA PRO A 18 -18.87 -7.32 -4.16
C PRO A 18 -19.99 -8.17 -4.77
N LEU A 19 -19.71 -9.45 -4.97
CA LEU A 19 -20.64 -10.46 -5.49
C LEU A 19 -20.78 -11.59 -4.46
N PRO A 20 -21.92 -11.70 -3.76
CA PRO A 20 -22.17 -12.80 -2.83
C PRO A 20 -22.07 -14.17 -3.51
N ARG A 21 -21.42 -15.13 -2.85
CA ARG A 21 -21.36 -16.53 -3.26
C ARG A 21 -21.51 -17.45 -2.05
N PRO A 22 -21.85 -18.74 -2.24
CA PRO A 22 -21.82 -19.71 -1.14
C PRO A 22 -20.45 -19.70 -0.46
N GLY A 23 -20.43 -19.48 0.85
CA GLY A 23 -19.21 -19.47 1.66
C GLY A 23 -18.30 -18.24 1.51
N GLY A 24 -18.70 -17.18 0.80
CA GLY A 24 -17.84 -16.00 0.69
C GLY A 24 -18.37 -14.87 -0.18
N ILE A 25 -17.45 -13.99 -0.58
CA ILE A 25 -17.70 -12.83 -1.44
C ILE A 25 -16.66 -12.85 -2.56
N ASP A 26 -17.09 -12.81 -3.81
CA ASP A 26 -16.23 -12.49 -4.94
C ASP A 26 -16.31 -11.01 -5.28
N PHE A 27 -15.47 -10.59 -6.21
CA PHE A 27 -15.45 -9.21 -6.68
C PHE A 27 -15.41 -9.15 -8.19
N GLU A 28 -16.02 -8.11 -8.72
CA GLU A 28 -15.93 -7.71 -10.12
C GLU A 28 -15.51 -6.24 -10.18
N ILE A 29 -14.78 -5.85 -11.23
CA ILE A 29 -14.46 -4.44 -11.47
C ILE A 29 -15.46 -3.89 -12.47
N VAL A 30 -16.20 -2.86 -12.05
CA VAL A 30 -17.17 -2.13 -12.87
C VAL A 30 -16.64 -0.74 -13.17
N ALA A 31 -17.00 -0.19 -14.33
CA ALA A 31 -16.56 1.14 -14.70
C ALA A 31 -17.57 1.88 -15.57
N GLN A 32 -17.53 3.22 -15.50
CA GLN A 32 -18.29 4.12 -16.36
C GLN A 32 -17.50 5.40 -16.65
N GLY A 33 -17.91 6.09 -17.72
CA GLY A 33 -17.30 7.32 -18.18
C GLY A 33 -16.49 7.14 -19.47
N LYS A 34 -16.31 8.24 -20.19
CA LYS A 34 -15.75 8.26 -21.54
C LYS A 34 -14.25 7.97 -21.62
N ASP A 35 -13.51 8.15 -20.52
CA ASP A 35 -12.07 7.87 -20.46
C ASP A 35 -11.78 6.42 -19.98
N VAL A 36 -12.81 5.57 -19.91
CA VAL A 36 -12.67 4.15 -19.59
C VAL A 36 -12.42 3.36 -20.88
N PRO A 37 -11.35 2.54 -20.96
CA PRO A 37 -11.11 1.70 -22.13
C PRO A 37 -12.29 0.72 -22.34
N PRO A 38 -12.88 0.67 -23.55
CA PRO A 38 -14.00 -0.23 -23.84
C PRO A 38 -13.58 -1.70 -23.67
N GLY A 39 -14.49 -2.53 -23.16
CA GLY A 39 -14.28 -3.97 -22.98
C GLY A 39 -13.33 -4.37 -21.86
N ARG A 40 -12.72 -3.41 -21.12
CA ARG A 40 -11.77 -3.73 -20.04
C ARG A 40 -12.45 -4.11 -18.72
N TYR A 41 -13.60 -3.51 -18.41
CA TYR A 41 -14.32 -3.70 -17.16
C TYR A 41 -15.79 -3.99 -17.44
N ALA A 42 -16.48 -4.56 -16.46
CA ALA A 42 -17.91 -4.76 -16.53
C ALA A 42 -18.66 -3.42 -16.55
N ALA A 43 -19.84 -3.43 -17.16
CA ALA A 43 -20.71 -2.27 -17.21
C ALA A 43 -21.18 -1.87 -15.81
N TRP A 44 -21.45 -0.57 -15.62
CA TRP A 44 -21.95 -0.08 -14.36
C TRP A 44 -23.36 -0.60 -14.07
N PRO A 45 -23.59 -1.29 -12.95
CA PRO A 45 -24.90 -1.84 -12.65
C PRO A 45 -25.84 -0.77 -12.09
N PRO A 46 -27.14 -0.82 -12.42
CA PRO A 46 -28.13 0.12 -11.89
C PRO A 46 -28.23 -0.03 -10.36
N GLY A 47 -28.32 1.11 -9.66
CA GLY A 47 -28.48 1.15 -8.21
C GLY A 47 -27.23 0.78 -7.38
N PHE A 48 -26.09 0.50 -8.02
CA PHE A 48 -24.84 0.27 -7.30
C PHE A 48 -24.21 1.59 -6.84
N ASP A 49 -24.04 1.70 -5.53
CA ASP A 49 -23.42 2.85 -4.86
C ASP A 49 -22.09 2.42 -4.20
N PRO A 50 -20.94 2.81 -4.76
CA PRO A 50 -19.63 2.50 -4.20
C PRO A 50 -19.31 3.20 -2.89
N GLU A 51 -20.05 4.26 -2.50
CA GLU A 51 -19.83 4.94 -1.22
C GLU A 51 -20.36 4.12 -0.04
N ARG A 52 -21.31 3.22 -0.31
CA ARG A 52 -21.85 2.27 0.67
C ARG A 52 -20.92 1.07 0.85
N GLY A 53 -19.85 1.26 1.61
CA GLY A 53 -18.97 0.18 2.04
C GLY A 53 -19.61 -0.77 3.07
N THR A 54 -18.80 -1.72 3.56
CA THR A 54 -19.20 -2.73 4.56
C THR A 54 -18.92 -2.32 6.00
N VAL A 55 -18.24 -1.19 6.25
CA VAL A 55 -17.82 -0.80 7.60
C VAL A 55 -18.07 0.67 7.87
N ARG A 56 -18.76 0.98 8.98
CA ARG A 56 -18.92 2.34 9.51
C ARG A 56 -18.72 2.32 11.03
N GLY A 57 -17.75 3.09 11.54
CA GLY A 57 -17.52 3.19 12.99
C GLY A 57 -17.18 1.87 13.69
N ALA A 58 -16.49 0.95 13.00
CA ALA A 58 -16.22 -0.42 13.44
C ALA A 58 -17.44 -1.38 13.44
N VAL A 59 -18.63 -0.91 13.06
CA VAL A 59 -19.77 -1.78 12.78
C VAL A 59 -19.62 -2.32 11.37
N VAL A 60 -19.73 -3.64 11.21
CA VAL A 60 -19.54 -4.34 9.94
C VAL A 60 -20.87 -4.90 9.46
N THR A 61 -21.25 -4.63 8.22
CA THR A 61 -22.42 -5.25 7.57
C THR A 61 -21.95 -6.20 6.49
N CYS A 62 -22.39 -7.46 6.58
CA CYS A 62 -22.07 -8.50 5.61
C CYS A 62 -22.70 -8.18 4.25
N PRO A 63 -21.91 -8.08 3.16
CA PRO A 63 -22.47 -7.79 1.84
C PRO A 63 -23.22 -8.98 1.22
N ALA A 64 -23.14 -10.20 1.78
CA ALA A 64 -23.91 -11.36 1.32
C ALA A 64 -25.29 -11.47 1.94
N CYS A 65 -25.38 -11.45 3.28
CA CYS A 65 -26.61 -11.73 4.01
C CYS A 65 -27.16 -10.53 4.78
N GLY A 66 -26.46 -9.39 4.82
CA GLY A 66 -26.89 -8.21 5.57
C GLY A 66 -26.71 -8.31 7.09
N ALA A 67 -26.24 -9.45 7.62
CA ALA A 67 -25.94 -9.59 9.05
C ALA A 67 -24.94 -8.52 9.49
N THR A 68 -25.16 -7.98 10.68
CA THR A 68 -24.36 -6.89 11.22
C THR A 68 -23.60 -7.36 12.46
N ILE A 69 -22.30 -7.05 12.50
CA ILE A 69 -21.41 -7.30 13.63
C ILE A 69 -21.13 -5.96 14.30
N ASP A 70 -21.41 -5.88 15.59
CA ASP A 70 -21.22 -4.65 16.36
C ASP A 70 -19.72 -4.30 16.54
N ALA A 71 -19.47 -3.06 16.95
CA ALA A 71 -18.12 -2.53 17.10
C ALA A 71 -17.29 -3.25 18.18
N ARG A 72 -17.91 -3.71 19.27
CA ARG A 72 -17.20 -4.42 20.36
C ARG A 72 -16.79 -5.81 19.86
N THR A 73 -17.70 -6.54 19.22
CA THR A 73 -17.40 -7.85 18.65
C THR A 73 -16.34 -7.74 17.56
N THR A 74 -16.45 -6.78 16.65
CA THR A 74 -15.44 -6.56 15.59
C THR A 74 -14.05 -6.34 16.18
N ARG A 75 -13.90 -5.44 17.17
CA ARG A 75 -12.61 -5.17 17.83
C ARG A 75 -12.05 -6.42 18.52
N ARG A 76 -12.90 -7.17 19.22
CA ARG A 76 -12.51 -8.42 19.88
C ARG A 76 -11.97 -9.45 18.88
N LEU A 77 -12.64 -9.64 17.75
CA LEU A 77 -12.21 -10.59 16.70
C LEU A 77 -10.84 -10.21 16.13
N PHE A 78 -10.60 -8.92 15.90
CA PHE A 78 -9.29 -8.41 15.46
C PHE A 78 -8.21 -8.66 16.52
N GLN A 79 -8.47 -8.33 17.78
CA GLN A 79 -7.53 -8.56 18.90
C GLN A 79 -7.20 -10.04 19.11
N GLN A 80 -8.14 -10.94 18.79
CA GLN A 80 -7.96 -12.39 18.88
C GLN A 80 -7.28 -12.99 17.64
N GLY A 81 -6.82 -12.18 16.69
CA GLY A 81 -6.18 -12.65 15.46
C GLY A 81 -7.13 -13.36 14.50
N GLN A 82 -8.45 -13.21 14.67
CA GLN A 82 -9.47 -13.80 13.79
C GLN A 82 -9.78 -12.93 12.57
N ALA A 83 -9.05 -11.82 12.41
CA ALA A 83 -9.08 -10.98 11.23
C ALA A 83 -7.87 -11.27 10.33
N GLY A 84 -8.04 -11.07 9.02
CA GLY A 84 -6.99 -11.29 8.04
C GLY A 84 -7.05 -10.30 6.88
N GLN A 85 -6.05 -10.39 6.01
CA GLN A 85 -5.96 -9.59 4.80
C GLN A 85 -6.33 -10.43 3.57
N ARG A 86 -7.01 -9.82 2.61
CA ARG A 86 -7.31 -10.44 1.30
C ARG A 86 -6.97 -9.45 0.20
N LEU A 87 -6.19 -9.91 -0.77
CA LEU A 87 -5.95 -9.17 -2.00
C LEU A 87 -7.23 -9.20 -2.84
N VAL A 88 -7.79 -8.03 -3.16
CA VAL A 88 -9.07 -7.91 -3.89
C VAL A 88 -8.95 -7.15 -5.22
N ALA A 89 -7.90 -6.37 -5.40
CA ALA A 89 -7.58 -5.68 -6.64
C ALA A 89 -6.07 -5.48 -6.76
N VAL A 90 -5.58 -5.42 -8.00
CA VAL A 90 -4.19 -5.09 -8.34
C VAL A 90 -4.18 -3.82 -9.17
N VAL A 91 -3.36 -2.85 -8.75
CA VAL A 91 -3.12 -1.61 -9.49
C VAL A 91 -1.97 -1.86 -10.47
N CYS A 92 -2.24 -1.65 -11.75
CA CYS A 92 -1.26 -1.75 -12.81
C CYS A 92 -0.88 -0.35 -13.29
N HIS A 93 0.41 -0.06 -13.21
CA HIS A 93 0.99 1.12 -13.81
C HIS A 93 1.49 0.76 -15.21
N PRO A 94 1.24 1.60 -16.23
CA PRO A 94 1.95 1.45 -17.49
C PRO A 94 3.44 1.66 -17.20
N HIS A 95 4.24 0.69 -17.64
CA HIS A 95 5.69 0.82 -17.57
C HIS A 95 6.08 1.94 -18.54
N PRO A 96 6.74 3.03 -18.12
CA PRO A 96 7.40 3.89 -19.08
C PRO A 96 8.42 3.03 -19.81
N ALA A 97 8.45 3.06 -21.15
CA ALA A 97 9.50 2.39 -21.91
C ALA A 97 10.86 2.77 -21.29
N PRO A 98 11.79 1.81 -21.11
CA PRO A 98 13.07 2.12 -20.50
C PRO A 98 13.73 3.25 -21.29
N ALA A 99 13.99 4.38 -20.61
CA ALA A 99 14.83 5.42 -21.18
C ALA A 99 16.20 4.78 -21.40
N ALA A 100 16.64 4.71 -22.66
CA ALA A 100 17.96 4.21 -23.01
C ALA A 100 19.00 4.97 -22.18
N PHE A 101 19.76 4.23 -21.36
CA PHE A 101 20.87 4.78 -20.60
C PHE A 101 21.94 5.24 -21.61
N GLY A 102 22.04 6.55 -21.83
CA GLY A 102 22.96 7.12 -22.83
C GLY A 102 22.51 8.41 -23.53
N GLY A 103 21.26 8.85 -23.34
CA GLY A 103 20.84 10.18 -23.77
C GLY A 103 21.25 11.25 -22.75
N THR A 104 21.90 12.32 -23.21
CA THR A 104 22.21 13.52 -22.39
C THR A 104 21.01 13.91 -21.52
N PRO A 105 21.19 14.22 -20.22
CA PRO A 105 20.09 14.57 -19.34
C PRO A 105 19.38 15.81 -19.90
N SER A 106 18.14 15.61 -20.34
CA SER A 106 17.19 16.70 -20.54
C SER A 106 17.01 17.42 -19.19
N PRO A 107 16.84 18.76 -19.15
CA PRO A 107 16.80 19.49 -17.90
C PRO A 107 15.66 18.96 -17.03
N LEU A 108 15.94 18.89 -15.73
CA LEU A 108 15.01 18.54 -14.66
C LEU A 108 13.53 18.85 -14.99
N PRO A 109 12.58 17.96 -14.66
CA PRO A 109 11.17 18.31 -14.75
C PRO A 109 10.92 19.57 -13.91
N PRO A 110 10.15 20.56 -14.41
CA PRO A 110 9.96 21.80 -13.71
C PRO A 110 9.35 21.53 -12.33
N SER A 111 10.02 22.03 -11.29
CA SER A 111 9.52 22.13 -9.93
C SER A 111 8.43 23.21 -9.90
N GLY A 112 7.27 22.91 -10.46
CA GLY A 112 6.11 23.78 -10.49
C GLY A 112 4.87 23.02 -10.06
N ARG A 113 4.23 23.46 -8.96
CA ARG A 113 2.81 23.21 -8.72
C ARG A 113 2.02 24.05 -9.74
N GLY A 114 1.98 23.56 -10.98
CA GLY A 114 1.21 24.15 -12.08
C GLY A 114 0.13 23.18 -12.52
N GLU A 115 -1.12 23.61 -12.43
CA GLU A 115 -2.25 22.97 -13.11
C GLU A 115 -2.03 23.05 -14.61
N GLY A 116 -1.91 21.91 -15.29
CA GLY A 116 -1.89 21.84 -16.74
C GLY A 116 -0.81 20.92 -17.31
N ALA A 117 -1.24 20.01 -18.19
CA ALA A 117 -0.40 19.14 -19.02
C ALA A 117 0.38 18.01 -18.30
N ARG A 118 -0.35 17.04 -17.75
CA ARG A 118 0.18 15.66 -17.65
C ARG A 118 0.17 15.05 -19.06
N GLY A 119 1.34 14.70 -19.59
CA GLY A 119 1.50 13.96 -20.84
C GLY A 119 0.66 12.68 -20.84
N ARG A 120 0.11 12.33 -22.01
CA ARG A 120 -0.81 11.20 -22.25
C ARG A 120 -0.08 9.84 -22.19
N GLY A 121 0.49 9.48 -21.04
CA GLY A 121 0.67 8.07 -20.70
C GLY A 121 -0.68 7.47 -20.32
N GLU A 122 -0.92 6.20 -20.63
CA GLU A 122 -2.10 5.50 -20.09
C GLU A 122 -2.13 5.70 -18.56
N GLY A 123 -3.29 6.01 -17.99
CA GLY A 123 -3.40 6.17 -16.54
C GLY A 123 -3.26 4.84 -15.80
N LYS A 124 -3.30 4.85 -14.46
CA LYS A 124 -3.46 3.62 -13.66
C LYS A 124 -4.61 2.76 -14.21
N THR A 125 -4.38 1.46 -14.30
CA THR A 125 -5.39 0.45 -14.62
C THR A 125 -5.52 -0.52 -13.46
N TYR A 126 -6.61 -1.28 -13.43
CA TYR A 126 -6.95 -2.16 -12.33
C TYR A 126 -7.29 -3.53 -12.88
N ARG A 127 -7.05 -4.58 -12.10
CA ARG A 127 -7.52 -5.93 -12.41
C ARG A 127 -7.74 -6.72 -11.13
N LEU A 128 -8.50 -7.80 -11.23
CA LEU A 128 -8.59 -8.75 -10.14
C LEU A 128 -7.24 -9.49 -9.95
N PRO A 129 -6.94 -9.94 -8.74
CA PRO A 129 -5.73 -10.71 -8.47
C PRO A 129 -5.75 -12.05 -9.19
N THR A 130 -4.61 -12.43 -9.75
CA THR A 130 -4.37 -13.72 -10.38
C THR A 130 -3.70 -14.67 -9.37
N PRO A 131 -3.66 -15.99 -9.64
CA PRO A 131 -2.89 -16.92 -8.81
C PRO A 131 -1.41 -16.51 -8.65
N ALA A 132 -0.81 -15.91 -9.68
CA ALA A 132 0.57 -15.42 -9.63
C ALA A 132 0.74 -14.26 -8.63
N ASP A 133 -0.23 -13.35 -8.52
CA ASP A 133 -0.16 -12.25 -7.54
C ASP A 133 -0.26 -12.78 -6.11
N LEU A 134 -1.13 -13.76 -5.88
CA LEU A 134 -1.30 -14.42 -4.59
C LEU A 134 -0.02 -15.18 -4.21
N GLN A 135 0.59 -15.89 -5.16
CA GLN A 135 1.87 -16.56 -4.95
C GLN A 135 2.97 -15.55 -4.63
N ALA A 136 3.05 -14.44 -5.38
CA ALA A 136 4.02 -13.38 -5.11
C ALA A 136 3.84 -12.75 -3.72
N PHE A 137 2.59 -12.59 -3.27
CA PHE A 137 2.31 -12.12 -1.91
C PHE A 137 2.79 -13.11 -0.84
N ARG A 138 2.54 -14.42 -1.02
CA ARG A 138 3.03 -15.48 -0.11
C ARG A 138 4.55 -15.59 -0.13
N ALA A 139 5.17 -15.50 -1.31
CA ALA A 139 6.63 -15.49 -1.45
C ALA A 139 7.25 -14.29 -0.72
N ALA A 140 6.62 -13.12 -0.79
CA ALA A 140 7.06 -11.94 -0.04
C ALA A 140 6.95 -12.14 1.49
N GLN A 141 5.94 -12.86 1.99
CA GLN A 141 5.86 -13.23 3.42
C GLN A 141 7.05 -14.10 3.84
N ALA A 142 7.36 -15.15 3.08
CA ALA A 142 8.49 -16.02 3.37
C ALA A 142 9.84 -15.26 3.27
N ALA A 143 10.00 -14.43 2.25
CA ALA A 143 11.20 -13.62 2.05
C ALA A 143 11.38 -12.57 3.16
N LEU A 144 10.29 -11.97 3.65
CA LEU A 144 10.33 -11.06 4.80
C LEU A 144 10.90 -11.77 6.03
N ALA A 145 10.34 -12.94 6.39
CA ALA A 145 10.81 -13.69 7.54
C ALA A 145 12.30 -14.03 7.46
N ALA A 146 12.75 -14.58 6.32
CA ALA A 146 14.15 -14.92 6.10
C ALA A 146 15.07 -13.68 6.14
N LYS A 147 14.64 -12.57 5.54
CA LYS A 147 15.44 -11.34 5.49
C LYS A 147 15.51 -10.66 6.85
N THR A 148 14.41 -10.64 7.61
CA THR A 148 14.37 -10.11 8.98
C THR A 148 15.39 -10.85 9.86
N GLU A 149 15.38 -12.18 9.85
CA GLU A 149 16.31 -12.95 10.68
C GLU A 149 17.78 -12.68 10.32
N ARG A 150 18.10 -12.70 9.01
CA ARG A 150 19.45 -12.39 8.54
C ARG A 150 19.90 -10.99 8.94
N LEU A 151 19.07 -9.98 8.71
CA LEU A 151 19.42 -8.58 8.98
C LEU A 151 19.48 -8.29 10.48
N ARG A 152 18.65 -8.95 11.30
CA ARG A 152 18.74 -8.86 12.77
C ARG A 152 20.11 -9.33 13.26
N ALA A 153 20.58 -10.48 12.76
CA ALA A 153 21.91 -11.00 13.09
C ALA A 153 23.04 -10.09 12.59
N GLU A 154 22.92 -9.55 11.38
CA GLU A 154 23.93 -8.68 10.77
C GLU A 154 24.02 -7.31 11.43
N TRP A 155 22.88 -6.71 11.79
CA TRP A 155 22.81 -5.33 12.29
C TRP A 155 22.83 -5.24 13.83
N GLY A 156 22.58 -6.36 14.53
CA GLY A 156 22.43 -6.38 15.98
C GLY A 156 21.22 -5.57 16.48
N LEU A 157 20.23 -5.34 15.62
CA LEU A 157 19.01 -4.57 15.91
C LEU A 157 17.84 -5.11 15.09
N GLU A 158 16.62 -4.84 15.51
CA GLU A 158 15.42 -5.27 14.81
C GLU A 158 15.25 -4.49 13.47
N PRO A 159 15.24 -5.17 12.31
CA PRO A 159 15.14 -4.48 11.02
C PRO A 159 13.73 -3.97 10.69
N VAL A 160 12.68 -4.55 11.28
CA VAL A 160 11.30 -4.10 11.10
C VAL A 160 10.85 -3.35 12.38
N PRO A 161 10.38 -2.10 12.30
CA PRO A 161 10.03 -1.30 13.48
C PRO A 161 9.09 -2.04 14.45
N ASP A 162 9.59 -2.42 15.63
CA ASP A 162 8.85 -3.18 16.64
C ASP A 162 8.40 -2.31 17.81
N GLU A 163 8.59 -0.99 17.74
CA GLU A 163 8.26 -0.09 18.82
C GLU A 163 6.74 -0.04 19.05
N ASN A 164 6.35 0.11 20.32
CA ASN A 164 4.94 0.14 20.69
C ASN A 164 4.26 1.44 20.23
N ILE A 165 3.04 1.30 19.72
CA ILE A 165 2.14 2.41 19.45
C ILE A 165 1.39 2.74 20.74
N SER A 166 1.48 4.00 21.18
CA SER A 166 0.74 4.46 22.35
C SER A 166 -0.78 4.33 22.12
N SER A 167 -1.45 3.66 23.06
CA SER A 167 -2.91 3.59 23.12
C SER A 167 -3.54 4.89 23.65
N GLN A 168 -2.73 5.79 24.23
CA GLN A 168 -3.22 7.04 24.79
C GLN A 168 -3.60 8.01 23.67
N HIS A 169 -4.75 8.65 23.84
CA HIS A 169 -5.22 9.69 22.93
C HIS A 169 -4.86 11.06 23.53
N PRO A 170 -3.84 11.76 23.02
CA PRO A 170 -3.26 12.91 23.73
C PRO A 170 -4.19 14.13 23.80
N SER A 171 -5.17 14.25 22.89
CA SER A 171 -6.24 15.26 22.98
C SER A 171 -7.41 14.88 22.06
N PRO A 172 -8.66 15.32 22.29
CA PRO A 172 -9.84 14.91 21.51
C PRO A 172 -9.73 15.09 19.98
N ASN A 173 -8.91 16.04 19.51
CA ASN A 173 -8.69 16.32 18.09
C ASN A 173 -7.39 15.75 17.53
N ALA A 174 -6.59 15.06 18.35
CA ALA A 174 -5.35 14.45 17.90
C ALA A 174 -5.63 13.35 16.86
N ARG A 175 -5.18 13.57 15.63
CA ARG A 175 -5.21 12.55 14.57
C ARG A 175 -3.96 11.67 14.67
N GLY A 176 -3.87 10.92 15.77
CA GLY A 176 -2.78 9.98 16.04
C GLY A 176 -3.08 8.55 15.63
N LEU A 177 -2.11 7.66 15.84
CA LEU A 177 -2.22 6.22 15.53
C LEU A 177 -2.87 5.40 16.65
N SER A 178 -3.20 5.99 17.81
CA SER A 178 -3.77 5.27 18.96
C SER A 178 -5.07 4.50 18.63
N ALA A 179 -5.81 4.95 17.61
CA ALA A 179 -7.01 4.28 17.13
C ALA A 179 -6.80 2.82 16.68
N VAL A 180 -5.61 2.48 16.18
CA VAL A 180 -5.28 1.14 15.64
C VAL A 180 -5.09 0.10 16.74
N THR A 181 -4.64 0.53 17.93
CA THR A 181 -4.47 -0.32 19.13
C THR A 181 -5.79 -0.96 19.59
N ARG A 182 -6.93 -0.33 19.30
CA ARG A 182 -8.27 -0.89 19.56
C ARG A 182 -8.58 -2.15 18.74
N TYR A 183 -7.77 -2.43 17.72
CA TYR A 183 -7.85 -3.63 16.89
C TYR A 183 -6.66 -4.58 17.13
N GLY A 184 -5.85 -4.36 18.17
CA GLY A 184 -4.70 -5.19 18.48
C GLY A 184 -3.45 -4.93 17.63
N LEU A 185 -3.45 -3.87 16.80
CA LEU A 185 -2.26 -3.39 16.10
C LEU A 185 -1.47 -2.51 17.08
N ASN A 186 -0.51 -3.11 17.78
CA ASN A 186 0.13 -2.53 18.96
C ASN A 186 1.56 -2.08 18.70
N THR A 187 2.18 -2.51 17.61
CA THR A 187 3.54 -2.12 17.20
C THR A 187 3.53 -1.43 15.85
N TRP A 188 4.59 -0.70 15.51
CA TRP A 188 4.72 -0.10 14.18
C TRP A 188 4.73 -1.15 13.06
N SER A 189 5.28 -2.34 13.32
CA SER A 189 5.33 -3.44 12.35
C SER A 189 3.93 -3.88 11.90
N ASP A 190 2.94 -3.82 12.79
CA ASP A 190 1.55 -4.24 12.53
C ASP A 190 0.84 -3.39 11.46
N LEU A 191 1.37 -2.21 11.16
CA LEU A 191 0.79 -1.27 10.19
C LEU A 191 1.16 -1.60 8.74
N PHE A 192 2.15 -2.47 8.52
CA PHE A 192 2.67 -2.78 7.20
C PHE A 192 2.20 -4.15 6.75
N ASN A 193 1.78 -4.26 5.48
CA ASN A 193 1.65 -5.57 4.88
C ASN A 193 3.05 -6.17 4.61
N PRO A 194 3.17 -7.50 4.50
CA PRO A 194 4.46 -8.16 4.34
C PRO A 194 5.29 -7.69 3.13
N ARG A 195 4.63 -7.29 2.03
CA ARG A 195 5.32 -6.75 0.85
C ARG A 195 5.90 -5.36 1.12
N GLN A 196 5.17 -4.51 1.83
CA GLN A 196 5.64 -3.18 2.23
C GLN A 196 6.83 -3.31 3.18
N ALA A 197 6.72 -4.12 4.23
CA ALA A 197 7.81 -4.37 5.16
C ALA A 197 9.06 -4.93 4.44
N LEU A 198 8.89 -5.92 3.56
CA LEU A 198 9.99 -6.48 2.79
C LEU A 198 10.68 -5.44 1.90
N ALA A 199 9.91 -4.56 1.24
CA ALA A 199 10.47 -3.48 0.44
C ALA A 199 11.29 -2.51 1.30
N LEU A 200 10.72 -2.06 2.43
CA LEU A 200 11.37 -1.13 3.35
C LEU A 200 12.72 -1.66 3.85
N ILE A 201 12.75 -2.88 4.38
CA ILE A 201 14.00 -3.46 4.90
C ILE A 201 14.98 -3.76 3.77
N THR A 202 14.49 -3.96 2.54
CA THR A 202 15.37 -4.16 1.38
C THR A 202 16.06 -2.89 0.96
N PHE A 203 15.37 -1.75 0.96
CA PHE A 203 16.00 -0.47 0.70
C PHE A 203 16.94 -0.06 1.83
N ALA A 204 16.55 -0.27 3.09
CA ALA A 204 17.42 0.00 4.23
C ALA A 204 18.74 -0.81 4.15
N ASP A 205 18.64 -2.09 3.80
CA ASP A 205 19.79 -2.97 3.54
C ASP A 205 20.65 -2.47 2.37
N ALA A 206 20.05 -2.09 1.24
CA ALA A 206 20.78 -1.54 0.11
C ALA A 206 21.53 -0.24 0.46
N VAL A 207 20.92 0.66 1.21
CA VAL A 207 21.53 1.92 1.66
C VAL A 207 22.71 1.66 2.59
N ARG A 208 22.58 0.73 3.54
CA ARG A 208 23.68 0.33 4.44
C ARG A 208 24.86 -0.26 3.68
N ARG A 209 24.59 -1.12 2.69
CA ARG A 209 25.66 -1.70 1.84
C ARG A 209 26.35 -0.66 0.98
N ALA A 210 25.59 0.25 0.36
CA ALA A 210 26.15 1.36 -0.41
C ALA A 210 27.09 2.23 0.45
N HIS A 211 26.71 2.49 1.71
CA HIS A 211 27.61 3.16 2.65
C HIS A 211 28.89 2.35 2.89
N ALA A 212 28.79 1.06 3.22
CA ALA A 212 29.94 0.20 3.47
C ALA A 212 30.89 0.11 2.25
N GLU A 213 30.33 0.00 1.06
CA GLU A 213 31.07 -0.02 -0.20
C GLU A 213 31.82 1.31 -0.45
N MET A 214 31.17 2.46 -0.26
CA MET A 214 31.85 3.76 -0.33
C MET A 214 33.02 3.85 0.66
N ARG A 215 32.85 3.35 1.89
CA ARG A 215 33.95 3.34 2.87
C ARG A 215 35.10 2.41 2.44
N ALA A 216 34.79 1.24 1.89
CA ALA A 216 35.80 0.30 1.38
C ALA A 216 36.59 0.86 0.19
N HIS A 217 35.96 1.67 -0.66
CA HIS A 217 36.61 2.35 -1.79
C HIS A 217 37.38 3.63 -1.39
N GLY A 218 37.46 3.97 -0.10
CA GLY A 218 38.23 5.11 0.38
C GLY A 218 37.55 6.48 0.21
N TYR A 219 36.23 6.52 -0.05
CA TYR A 219 35.50 7.78 -0.08
C TYR A 219 35.51 8.45 1.31
N PRO A 220 35.56 9.79 1.40
CA PRO A 220 35.51 10.49 2.68
C PRO A 220 34.26 10.14 3.49
N GLU A 221 34.39 10.06 4.82
CA GLU A 221 33.30 9.61 5.69
C GLU A 221 32.07 10.51 5.60
N GLU A 222 32.30 11.82 5.65
CA GLU A 222 31.22 12.81 5.59
C GLU A 222 30.51 12.78 4.25
N PHE A 223 31.23 12.45 3.16
CA PHE A 223 30.61 12.23 1.85
C PHE A 223 29.70 10.99 1.87
N ALA A 224 30.20 9.86 2.37
CA ALA A 224 29.42 8.63 2.47
C ALA A 224 28.16 8.81 3.35
N LYS A 225 28.29 9.52 4.49
CA LYS A 225 27.17 9.89 5.36
C LYS A 225 26.15 10.77 4.62
N ALA A 226 26.61 11.80 3.92
CA ALA A 226 25.73 12.70 3.18
C ALA A 226 24.92 11.94 2.12
N VAL A 227 25.58 11.11 1.30
CA VAL A 227 24.89 10.28 0.27
C VAL A 227 23.87 9.36 0.92
N THR A 228 24.25 8.68 2.01
CA THR A 228 23.36 7.77 2.75
C THR A 228 22.13 8.50 3.30
N ALA A 229 22.31 9.70 3.85
CA ALA A 229 21.22 10.54 4.34
C ALA A 229 20.27 10.95 3.21
N TYR A 230 20.79 11.36 2.05
CA TYR A 230 19.95 11.68 0.89
C TYR A 230 19.17 10.47 0.38
N LEU A 231 19.81 9.29 0.29
CA LEU A 231 19.12 8.06 -0.11
C LEU A 231 18.01 7.68 0.88
N ALA A 232 18.26 7.83 2.19
CA ALA A 232 17.25 7.59 3.22
C ALA A 232 16.05 8.56 3.12
N LEU A 233 16.30 9.84 2.80
CA LEU A 233 15.26 10.85 2.60
C LEU A 233 14.43 10.59 1.33
N VAL A 234 15.06 10.19 0.22
CA VAL A 234 14.35 9.83 -1.02
C VAL A 234 13.45 8.62 -0.78
N HIS A 235 13.96 7.64 -0.04
CA HIS A 235 13.17 6.48 0.36
C HIS A 235 11.94 6.89 1.18
N TRP A 236 12.07 7.80 2.15
CA TRP A 236 10.94 8.33 2.92
C TRP A 236 9.83 8.92 2.02
N SER A 237 10.19 9.64 0.96
CA SER A 237 9.22 10.17 -0.02
C SER A 237 8.48 9.05 -0.78
N GLN A 238 9.19 7.99 -1.17
CA GLN A 238 8.61 6.84 -1.87
C GLN A 238 7.69 5.99 -0.98
N VAL A 239 8.01 5.83 0.30
CA VAL A 239 7.16 5.12 1.27
C VAL A 239 5.80 5.79 1.42
N ASN A 240 5.77 7.13 1.45
CA ASN A 240 4.51 7.88 1.45
C ASN A 240 3.70 7.64 0.16
N GLY A 241 4.37 7.53 -0.99
CA GLY A 241 3.74 7.17 -2.25
C GLY A 241 3.18 5.73 -2.29
N LEU A 242 3.80 4.77 -1.59
CA LEU A 242 3.31 3.40 -1.46
C LEU A 242 2.08 3.31 -0.52
N ALA A 243 1.97 4.21 0.47
CA ALA A 243 0.79 4.31 1.32
C ALA A 243 -0.43 4.83 0.54
N ASP A 244 -0.23 5.78 -0.39
CA ASP A 244 -1.26 6.27 -1.31
C ASP A 244 -1.76 5.22 -2.34
N LEU A 245 -1.08 4.07 -2.46
CA LEU A 245 -1.55 2.93 -3.27
C LEU A 245 -2.57 2.05 -2.53
N SER A 246 -2.84 2.34 -1.26
CA SER A 246 -3.64 1.49 -0.37
C SER A 246 -4.99 2.12 0.07
N ASN A 247 -5.30 3.35 -0.36
CA ASN A 247 -6.52 4.09 -0.01
C ASN A 247 -7.41 4.39 -1.21
#